data_AF-A0A317SXU3-F1
#
_entry.id   AF-A0A317SXU3-F1
#
_cell.length_a   1.000
_cell.length_b   1.000
_cell.length_c   1.000
_cell.angle_alpha   90.00
_cell.angle_beta   90.00
_cell.angle_gamma   90.00
#
_symmetry.space_group_name_H-M   'P 1'
#
loop_
_entity.id
_entity.type
_entity.pdbx_description
1 polymer ?
#
loop_
_entity_poly.entity_id
_entity_poly.type
_entity_poly.pdbx_seq_one_letter_code
_entity_poly.pdbx_strand_id
1 'polypeptide(L)' 'VPIPLIANDYNWYKMGVDITDHYWSYYFTQVKCFQNWSLIFYWLLNTTIINAYNLS' A
#
# COMPACT_ATOMS: atom_id res chain seq x y z
N VAL A 1 7.84 5.43 -28.68
CA VAL A 1 6.54 4.88 -29.13
C VAL A 1 5.48 5.44 -28.21
N PRO A 2 4.43 6.13 -28.71
CA PRO A 2 3.39 6.65 -27.83
C PRO A 2 2.59 5.49 -27.22
N ILE A 3 2.45 5.49 -25.90
CA ILE A 3 1.63 4.51 -25.18
C ILE A 3 0.16 4.81 -25.51
N PRO A 4 -0.65 3.82 -25.90
CA PRO A 4 -2.08 4.03 -26.13
C PRO A 4 -2.75 4.62 -24.89
N LEU A 5 -3.64 5.61 -25.08
CA LEU A 5 -4.31 6.32 -23.97
C LEU A 5 -4.96 5.36 -22.96
N ILE A 6 -5.63 4.33 -23.46
CA ILE A 6 -6.28 3.29 -22.64
C ILE A 6 -5.28 2.53 -21.77
N ALA A 7 -4.09 2.21 -22.31
CA ALA A 7 -3.05 1.53 -21.56
C ALA A 7 -2.41 2.46 -20.52
N ASN A 8 -2.33 3.75 -20.82
CA ASN A 8 -1.85 4.76 -19.88
C ASN A 8 -2.84 4.98 -18.72
N ASP A 9 -4.14 5.11 -19.00
CA ASP A 9 -5.18 5.28 -17.99
C ASP A 9 -5.33 4.04 -17.11
N TYR A 10 -5.24 2.85 -17.72
CA TYR A 10 -5.21 1.58 -16.98
C TYR A 10 -4.01 1.52 -16.04
N ASN A 11 -2.81 1.85 -16.53
CA ASN A 11 -1.60 1.84 -15.71
C ASN A 11 -1.70 2.85 -14.58
N TRP A 12 -2.17 4.08 -14.82
CA TRP A 12 -2.36 5.09 -13.77
C TRP A 12 -3.33 4.63 -12.68
N TYR A 13 -4.44 3.99 -13.05
CA TYR A 13 -5.41 3.50 -12.07
C TYR A 13 -4.93 2.25 -11.33
N LYS A 14 -4.16 1.37 -12.00
CA LYS A 14 -3.60 0.14 -11.43
C LYS A 14 -2.37 0.38 -10.55
N MET A 15 -1.60 1.44 -10.81
CA MET A 15 -0.31 1.67 -10.13
C MET A 15 -0.46 1.96 -8.65
N GLY A 16 -1.64 2.37 -8.17
CA GLY A 16 -1.84 2.69 -6.75
C GLY A 16 -1.53 1.51 -5.83
N VAL A 17 -1.92 0.30 -6.20
CA VAL A 17 -1.69 -0.91 -5.38
C VAL A 17 -0.23 -1.34 -5.42
N ASP A 18 0.37 -1.39 -6.63
CA ASP A 18 1.77 -1.77 -6.82
C ASP A 18 2.74 -0.78 -6.17
N ILE A 19 2.47 0.52 -6.27
CA ILE A 19 3.27 1.56 -5.61
C ILE A 19 3.16 1.43 -4.09
N THR A 20 1.96 1.17 -3.57
CA THR A 20 1.74 0.99 -2.13
C THR A 20 2.46 -0.26 -1.63
N ASP A 21 2.39 -1.38 -2.36
CA ASP A 21 3.10 -2.62 -2.06
C ASP A 21 4.62 -2.43 -2.13
N HIS A 22 5.11 -1.71 -3.14
CA HIS A 22 6.52 -1.39 -3.28
C HIS A 22 7.02 -0.54 -2.11
N TYR A 23 6.29 0.50 -1.70
CA TYR A 23 6.62 1.27 -0.51
C TYR A 23 6.57 0.41 0.75
N TRP A 24 5.60 -0.49 0.85
CA TRP A 24 5.53 -1.47 1.94
C TRP A 24 6.80 -2.33 2.01
N SER A 25 7.26 -2.85 0.88
CA SER A 25 8.48 -3.64 0.78
C SER A 25 9.74 -2.84 1.12
N TYR A 26 9.79 -1.56 0.73
CA TYR A 26 10.95 -0.69 0.92
C TYR A 26 11.09 -0.21 2.37
N TYR A 27 9.97 -0.01 3.06
CA TYR A 27 9.91 0.36 4.48
C TYR A 27 9.75 -0.84 5.43
N PHE A 28 9.83 -2.07 4.90
CA PHE A 28 9.64 -3.31 5.65
C PHE A 28 10.80 -3.55 6.65
N THR A 29 10.74 -2.85 7.77
CA THR A 29 11.59 -3.02 8.96
C THR A 29 10.96 -4.02 9.93
N GLN A 30 10.29 -5.05 9.41
CA GLN A 30 9.63 -6.03 10.28
C GLN A 30 10.69 -6.90 10.97
N VAL A 31 10.88 -6.62 12.26
CA VAL A 31 11.52 -7.53 13.21
C VAL A 31 10.86 -8.91 13.07
N LYS A 32 11.66 -9.98 12.96
CA LYS A 32 11.17 -11.36 12.96
C LYS A 32 10.42 -11.64 14.27
N CYS A 33 9.13 -11.34 14.30
CA CYS A 33 8.26 -11.62 15.42
C CYS A 33 7.49 -12.91 15.11
N PHE A 34 7.68 -13.93 15.94
CA PHE A 34 7.00 -15.23 15.83
C PHE A 34 5.50 -15.20 16.18
N GLN A 35 4.89 -14.01 16.25
CA GLN A 35 3.47 -13.81 16.55
C GLN A 35 2.86 -12.88 15.50
N ASN A 36 2.24 -13.49 14.49
CA ASN A 36 1.60 -12.78 13.37
C ASN A 36 0.47 -11.82 13.80
N TRP A 37 -0.08 -11.99 15.01
CA TRP A 37 -1.19 -11.19 15.54
C TRP A 37 -0.82 -9.73 15.82
N SER A 38 0.39 -9.46 16.30
CA SER A 38 0.84 -8.09 16.54
C SER A 38 1.04 -7.34 15.22
N LEU A 39 1.53 -8.03 14.19
CA LEU A 39 1.69 -7.46 12.85
C LEU A 39 0.34 -7.06 12.21
N ILE A 40 -0.65 -7.94 12.32
CA ILE A 40 -2.01 -7.69 11.80
C ILE A 40 -2.67 -6.51 12.55
N PHE A 41 -2.45 -6.41 13.87
CA PHE A 41 -2.95 -5.30 14.67
C PHE A 41 -2.34 -3.95 14.22
N TYR A 42 -1.02 -3.88 14.06
CA TYR A 42 -0.37 -2.66 13.59
C TYR A 42 -0.76 -2.30 12.15
N TRP A 43 -1.00 -3.29 11.30
CA TRP A 43 -1.52 -3.07 9.94
C TRP A 43 -2.91 -2.43 9.95
N LEU A 44 -3.84 -2.99 10.75
CA LEU A 44 -5.18 -2.42 10.91
C LEU A 44 -5.12 -1.01 11.51
N LEU A 45 -4.32 -0.79 12.56
CA LEU A 45 -4.14 0.51 13.19
C LEU A 45 -3.72 1.58 12.16
N ASN A 46 -2.66 1.32 11.39
CA ASN A 46 -2.16 2.23 10.37
C ASN A 46 -3.20 2.51 9.28
N THR A 47 -3.90 1.46 8.82
CA THR A 47 -4.96 1.60 7.81
C THR A 47 -6.11 2.47 8.32
N THR A 48 -6.48 2.32 9.60
CA THR A 48 -7.58 3.07 10.21
C THR A 48 -7.22 4.55 10.36
N ILE A 49 -5.98 4.87 10.74
CA ILE A 49 -5.49 6.25 10.88
C ILE A 49 -5.46 6.96 9.52
N ILE A 50 -4.94 6.31 8.48
CA ILE A 50 -4.87 6.89 7.12
C ILE A 50 -6.28 7.11 6.56
N ASN A 51 -7.18 6.14 6.74
CA ASN A 51 -8.57 6.27 6.30
C ASN A 51 -9.31 7.37 7.06
N ALA A 52 -9.08 7.50 8.38
CA ALA A 52 -9.68 8.57 9.18
C ALA A 52 -9.20 9.97 8.73
N TYR A 53 -7.91 10.11 8.41
CA TYR A 53 -7.35 11.35 7.88
C TYR A 53 -7.92 11.72 6.49
N ASN A 54 -8.18 10.75 5.63
CA ASN A 54 -8.79 11.00 4.33
C ASN A 54 -10.30 11.29 4.39
N LEU A 55 -10.97 10.90 5.48
CA LEU A 55 -12.42 11.10 5.69
C LEU A 55 -12.75 12.38 6.47
N SER A 56 -11.77 12.97 7.16
CA SER A 56 -11.86 14.27 7.84
C SER A 56 -11.68 15.43 6.88
#